data_AF-A0A1B8C5P5-F1
#
_entry.id   AF-A0A1B8C5P5-F1
#
_cell.length_a   1.000
_cell.length_b   1.000
_cell.length_c   1.000
_cell.angle_alpha   90.00
_cell.angle_beta   90.00
_cell.angle_gamma   90.00
#
_symmetry.space_group_name_H-M   'P 1'
#
loop_
_entity.id
_entity.type
_entity.pdbx_description
1 polymer ?
#
loop_
_entity_poly.entity_id
_entity_poly.type
_entity_poly.pdbx_seq_one_letter_code
_entity_poly.pdbx_strand_id
1 'polypeptide(L)'
;MAPKPAVMPLTHDEFRKKCDSQVVTIYAGRDCHSPFTLPKDLICYYSRTFAHYFNGTSAQALSGFLNLPAVDPKLFAVLIDYVKHGSATLPYSFAGVWGREGDVAAATAYQVISDCVRNLTAFLRLCATYDVHEAGIAIYEPLTMCICLAQIYCIDIKRVLTDGFIDAVLETLPDLPDEIPVLLLLVQERVAGRHLVSMRE
;
A
#
# COMPACT_ATOMS: atom_id res chain seq x y z
N MET A 1 4.44 -1.25 20.27
CA MET A 1 3.92 -2.50 19.68
C MET A 1 5.10 -3.27 19.12
N ALA A 2 5.21 -4.58 19.39
CA ALA A 2 6.24 -5.40 18.78
C ALA A 2 5.93 -5.57 17.27
N PRO A 3 6.92 -5.53 16.37
CA PRO A 3 6.71 -5.74 14.94
C PRO A 3 6.10 -7.13 14.71
N LYS A 4 5.08 -7.21 13.86
CA LYS A 4 4.51 -8.48 13.41
C LYS A 4 5.61 -9.23 12.65
N PRO A 5 5.88 -10.52 12.96
CA PRO A 5 6.78 -11.32 12.14
C PRO A 5 6.21 -11.40 10.72
N ALA A 6 7.07 -11.20 9.72
CA ALA A 6 6.69 -11.26 8.31
C ALA A 6 5.88 -12.52 8.03
N VAL A 7 4.77 -12.38 7.31
CA VAL A 7 3.95 -13.52 6.92
C VAL A 7 4.81 -14.43 6.03
N MET A 8 5.04 -15.67 6.48
CA MET A 8 5.78 -16.64 5.65
C MET A 8 4.99 -16.95 4.38
N PRO A 9 5.67 -17.07 3.22
CA PRO A 9 5.02 -17.52 1.99
C PRO A 9 4.34 -18.86 2.23
N LEU A 10 3.05 -18.94 1.94
CA LEU A 10 2.31 -20.20 2.03
C LEU A 10 2.87 -21.19 1.02
N THR A 11 3.06 -22.44 1.43
CA THR A 11 3.24 -23.52 0.45
C THR A 11 1.97 -23.69 -0.37
N HIS A 12 2.08 -24.29 -1.55
CA HIS A 12 0.94 -24.50 -2.44
C HIS A 12 -0.21 -25.26 -1.76
N ASP A 13 0.10 -26.27 -0.95
CA ASP A 13 -0.91 -27.07 -0.23
C ASP A 13 -1.59 -26.30 0.90
N GLU A 14 -0.86 -25.44 1.62
CA GLU A 14 -1.44 -24.58 2.65
C GLU A 14 -2.36 -23.51 2.05
N PHE A 15 -1.94 -22.92 0.92
CA PHE A 15 -2.77 -21.99 0.18
C PHE A 15 -4.08 -22.66 -0.27
N ARG A 16 -4.01 -23.86 -0.84
CA ARG A 16 -5.20 -24.64 -1.23
C ARG A 16 -6.13 -24.89 -0.04
N LYS A 17 -5.61 -25.35 1.09
CA LYS A 17 -6.42 -25.58 2.30
C LYS A 17 -7.14 -24.32 2.78
N LYS A 18 -6.48 -23.15 2.70
CA LYS A 18 -7.10 -21.87 3.07
C LYS A 18 -8.18 -21.44 2.08
N CYS A 19 -8.02 -21.79 0.80
CA CYS A 19 -9.02 -21.52 -0.23
C CYS A 19 -10.30 -22.36 -0.09
N ASP A 20 -10.24 -23.53 0.56
CA ASP A 20 -11.39 -24.39 0.82
C ASP A 20 -12.27 -23.91 2.01
N SER A 21 -11.90 -22.80 2.66
CA SER A 21 -12.62 -22.25 3.81
C SER A 21 -13.92 -21.52 3.44
N GLN A 22 -14.75 -21.24 4.46
CA GLN A 22 -15.95 -20.42 4.29
C GLN A 22 -15.57 -19.07 3.65
N VAL A 23 -16.39 -18.63 2.71
CA VAL A 23 -16.20 -17.37 2.00
C VAL A 23 -16.80 -16.22 2.79
N VAL A 24 -16.08 -15.09 2.84
CA VAL A 24 -16.56 -13.82 3.39
C VAL A 24 -16.70 -12.79 2.28
N THR A 25 -17.58 -11.80 2.49
CA THR A 25 -17.80 -10.70 1.56
C THR A 25 -17.54 -9.36 2.24
N ILE A 26 -16.64 -8.58 1.67
CA ILE A 26 -16.29 -7.24 2.15
C ILE A 26 -16.80 -6.22 1.14
N TYR A 27 -17.57 -5.24 1.58
CA TYR A 27 -18.03 -4.13 0.75
C TYR A 27 -17.18 -2.89 1.04
N ALA A 28 -16.41 -2.44 0.05
CA ALA A 28 -15.63 -1.21 0.16
C ALA A 28 -16.31 -0.03 -0.55
N GLY A 29 -15.98 1.18 -0.10
CA GLY A 29 -16.48 2.43 -0.67
C GLY A 29 -17.75 2.93 -0.02
N ARG A 30 -17.99 4.25 -0.12
CA ARG A 30 -19.08 4.94 0.57
C ARG A 30 -20.45 4.33 0.29
N ASP A 31 -20.67 3.88 -0.94
CA ASP A 31 -21.94 3.31 -1.38
C ASP A 31 -22.05 1.79 -1.10
N CYS A 32 -20.99 1.16 -0.57
CA CYS A 32 -20.92 -0.27 -0.27
C CYS A 32 -21.34 -1.17 -1.45
N HIS A 33 -21.16 -0.72 -2.69
CA HIS A 33 -21.56 -1.43 -3.91
C HIS A 33 -20.44 -2.26 -4.54
N SER A 34 -19.21 -2.19 -4.03
CA SER A 34 -18.08 -2.97 -4.53
C SER A 34 -17.83 -4.17 -3.61
N PRO A 35 -18.42 -5.36 -3.89
CA PRO A 35 -18.17 -6.56 -3.11
C PRO A 35 -16.83 -7.20 -3.47
N PHE A 36 -16.11 -7.63 -2.44
CA PHE A 36 -14.89 -8.41 -2.53
C PHE A 36 -15.11 -9.73 -1.80
N THR A 37 -15.12 -10.81 -2.57
CA THR A 37 -15.38 -12.15 -2.09
C THR A 37 -14.09 -12.95 -2.07
N LEU A 38 -13.76 -13.52 -0.92
CA LEU A 38 -12.56 -14.34 -0.73
C LEU A 38 -12.67 -15.30 0.47
N PRO A 39 -11.87 -16.38 0.48
CA PRO A 39 -11.84 -17.34 1.57
C PRO A 39 -11.43 -16.68 2.90
N LYS A 40 -12.19 -16.95 3.96
CA LYS A 40 -11.99 -16.38 5.31
C LYS A 40 -10.60 -16.69 5.86
N ASP A 41 -10.18 -17.95 5.78
CA ASP A 41 -8.92 -18.39 6.38
C ASP A 41 -7.70 -17.85 5.63
N LEU A 42 -7.89 -17.45 4.37
CA LEU A 42 -6.87 -16.79 3.56
C LEU A 42 -6.70 -15.34 4.01
N ILE A 43 -7.77 -14.54 4.07
CA ILE A 43 -7.65 -13.13 4.48
C ILE A 43 -7.24 -12.99 5.94
N CYS A 44 -7.72 -13.87 6.82
CA CYS A 44 -7.34 -13.85 8.24
C CYS A 44 -5.90 -14.32 8.48
N TYR A 45 -5.30 -15.05 7.54
CA TYR A 45 -3.89 -15.42 7.62
C TYR A 45 -2.99 -14.20 7.40
N TYR A 46 -3.30 -13.41 6.37
CA TYR A 46 -2.54 -12.21 6.06
C TYR A 46 -2.83 -11.06 7.03
N SER A 47 -4.05 -10.95 7.57
CA SER A 47 -4.47 -9.80 8.38
C SER A 47 -5.03 -10.21 9.73
N ARG A 48 -4.39 -9.72 10.81
CA ARG A 48 -4.95 -9.85 12.17
C ARG A 48 -6.21 -9.01 12.32
N THR A 49 -6.28 -7.86 11.65
CA THR A 49 -7.46 -7.01 11.63
C THR A 49 -8.68 -7.76 11.09
N PHE A 50 -8.55 -8.46 9.96
CA PHE A 50 -9.65 -9.28 9.43
C PHE A 50 -9.91 -10.53 10.27
N ALA A 51 -8.89 -11.12 10.89
CA ALA A 51 -9.10 -12.18 11.88
C ALA A 51 -9.97 -11.71 13.05
N HIS A 52 -9.80 -10.47 13.53
CA HIS A 52 -10.67 -9.91 14.57
C HIS A 52 -12.11 -9.69 14.11
N TYR A 53 -12.33 -9.33 12.83
CA TYR A 53 -13.68 -9.17 12.30
C TYR A 53 -14.40 -10.50 12.10
N PHE A 54 -13.72 -11.49 11.52
CA PHE A 54 -14.37 -12.71 11.04
C PHE A 54 -14.22 -13.92 11.98
N ASN A 55 -13.32 -13.88 12.97
CA ASN A 55 -13.23 -14.93 13.99
C ASN A 55 -13.99 -14.52 15.25
N GLY A 56 -14.62 -15.50 15.89
CA GLY A 56 -15.39 -15.31 17.12
C GLY A 56 -16.89 -15.20 16.88
N THR A 57 -17.57 -14.45 17.76
CA THR A 57 -19.04 -14.37 17.84
C THR A 57 -19.59 -12.98 17.49
N SER A 58 -18.78 -12.14 16.85
CA SER A 58 -19.23 -10.83 16.37
C SER A 58 -20.31 -10.99 15.30
N ALA A 59 -21.13 -9.95 15.08
CA ALA A 59 -22.13 -9.98 14.02
C ALA A 59 -21.49 -10.18 12.63
N GLN A 60 -20.28 -9.64 12.43
CA GLN A 60 -19.48 -9.82 11.22
C GLN A 60 -19.00 -11.26 11.08
N ALA A 61 -18.53 -11.90 12.16
CA ALA A 61 -18.09 -13.28 12.15
C ALA A 61 -19.24 -14.27 11.85
N LEU A 62 -20.44 -13.99 12.37
CA LEU A 62 -21.62 -14.82 12.14
C LEU A 62 -22.22 -14.61 10.75
N SER A 63 -22.25 -13.37 10.27
CA SER A 63 -22.84 -13.03 8.98
C SER A 63 -21.90 -13.30 7.79
N GLY A 64 -20.59 -13.23 8.00
CA GLY A 64 -19.59 -13.29 6.94
C GLY A 64 -19.48 -12.01 6.12
N PHE A 65 -20.08 -10.91 6.58
CA PHE A 65 -20.11 -9.62 5.87
C PHE A 65 -19.41 -8.51 6.66
N LEU A 66 -18.71 -7.62 5.93
CA LEU A 66 -18.06 -6.43 6.49
C LEU A 66 -18.20 -5.23 5.54
N ASN A 67 -18.61 -4.08 6.07
CA ASN A 67 -18.73 -2.84 5.32
C ASN A 67 -17.61 -1.86 5.69
N LEU A 68 -16.91 -1.32 4.70
CA LEU A 68 -15.77 -0.42 4.82
C LEU A 68 -16.00 0.87 4.01
N PRO A 69 -16.89 1.78 4.47
CA PRO A 69 -17.33 2.93 3.68
C PRO A 69 -16.24 3.99 3.44
N ALA A 70 -15.21 4.01 4.27
CA ALA A 70 -14.09 4.94 4.16
C ALA A 70 -12.95 4.44 3.25
N VAL A 71 -13.03 3.20 2.77
CA VAL A 71 -11.97 2.57 1.97
C VAL A 71 -12.23 2.80 0.48
N ASP A 72 -11.21 3.26 -0.25
CA ASP A 72 -11.27 3.32 -1.72
C ASP A 72 -11.31 1.89 -2.29
N PRO A 73 -12.37 1.51 -3.03
CA PRO A 73 -12.48 0.17 -3.62
C PRO A 73 -11.34 -0.20 -4.55
N LYS A 74 -10.75 0.77 -5.27
CA LYS A 74 -9.64 0.51 -6.20
C LYS A 74 -8.37 0.11 -5.45
N LEU A 75 -8.06 0.82 -4.36
CA LEU A 75 -6.91 0.48 -3.52
C LEU A 75 -7.14 -0.83 -2.76
N PHE A 76 -8.38 -1.07 -2.35
CA PHE A 76 -8.74 -2.34 -1.70
C PHE A 76 -8.61 -3.53 -2.66
N ALA A 77 -8.98 -3.36 -3.94
CA ALA A 77 -8.77 -4.39 -4.96
C ALA A 77 -7.31 -4.83 -5.04
N VAL A 78 -6.36 -3.89 -5.03
CA VAL A 78 -4.91 -4.19 -5.04
C VAL A 78 -4.51 -5.01 -3.80
N LEU A 79 -5.02 -4.67 -2.62
CA LEU A 79 -4.75 -5.42 -1.39
C LEU A 79 -5.33 -6.85 -1.48
N ILE A 80 -6.55 -7.00 -2.01
CA ILE A 80 -7.19 -8.31 -2.19
C ILE A 80 -6.46 -9.16 -3.24
N ASP A 81 -5.99 -8.56 -4.34
CA ASP A 81 -5.20 -9.25 -5.35
C ASP A 81 -3.90 -9.79 -4.73
N TYR A 82 -3.24 -8.99 -3.88
CA TYR A 82 -2.06 -9.45 -3.15
C TYR A 82 -2.38 -10.66 -2.26
N VAL A 83 -3.46 -10.60 -1.48
CA VAL A 83 -3.89 -11.72 -0.60
C VAL A 83 -4.17 -12.99 -1.40
N LYS A 84 -4.74 -12.85 -2.61
CA LYS A 84 -5.10 -13.98 -3.48
C LYS A 84 -3.92 -14.56 -4.26
N HIS A 85 -2.96 -13.73 -4.64
CA HIS A 85 -1.94 -14.12 -5.62
C HIS A 85 -0.51 -14.03 -5.09
N GLY A 86 -0.31 -13.46 -3.91
CA GLY A 86 1.02 -13.17 -3.35
C GLY A 86 1.74 -12.00 -4.04
N SER A 87 1.08 -11.36 -5.01
CA SER A 87 1.59 -10.22 -5.76
C SER A 87 0.43 -9.35 -6.22
N ALA A 88 0.63 -8.05 -6.28
CA ALA A 88 -0.33 -7.13 -6.86
C ALA A 88 0.38 -6.00 -7.59
N THR A 89 -0.31 -5.43 -8.58
CA THR A 89 0.15 -4.26 -9.31
C THR A 89 -0.77 -3.10 -8.97
N LEU A 90 -0.21 -2.03 -8.43
CA LEU A 90 -0.97 -0.82 -8.17
C LEU A 90 -1.15 -0.06 -9.49
N PRO A 91 -2.39 0.24 -9.93
CA PRO A 91 -2.61 0.90 -11.20
C PRO A 91 -2.08 2.34 -11.16
N TYR A 92 -1.24 2.68 -12.13
CA TYR A 92 -0.74 4.03 -12.35
C TYR A 92 -0.77 4.36 -13.84
N SER A 93 -0.82 5.65 -14.18
CA SER A 93 -0.74 6.09 -15.57
C SER A 93 -0.04 7.44 -15.64
N PHE A 94 0.99 7.50 -16.47
CA PHE A 94 1.69 8.72 -16.85
C PHE A 94 1.37 9.12 -18.30
N ALA A 95 0.23 8.63 -18.82
CA ALA A 95 -0.21 8.93 -20.17
C ALA A 95 -0.33 10.44 -20.38
N GLY A 96 0.16 10.92 -21.52
CA GLY A 96 0.11 12.34 -21.88
C GLY A 96 1.18 13.22 -21.25
N VAL A 97 2.09 12.68 -20.42
CA VAL A 97 3.27 13.40 -19.93
C VAL A 97 4.42 13.32 -20.95
N TRP A 98 4.70 12.10 -21.45
CA TRP A 98 5.76 11.84 -22.42
C TRP A 98 5.59 12.61 -23.73
N GLY A 99 6.68 13.24 -24.20
CA GLY A 99 6.73 13.97 -25.47
C GLY A 99 6.26 15.43 -25.41
N ARG A 100 5.93 15.96 -24.23
CA ARG A 100 5.71 17.39 -24.03
C ARG A 100 7.01 18.10 -23.66
N GLU A 101 7.24 19.28 -24.24
CA GLU A 101 8.38 20.15 -23.98
C GLU A 101 7.93 21.48 -23.33
N GLY A 102 8.85 22.13 -22.60
CA GLY A 102 8.64 23.43 -21.96
C GLY A 102 7.99 23.38 -20.56
N ASP A 103 7.80 24.55 -19.95
CA ASP A 103 7.36 24.69 -18.54
C ASP A 103 6.00 24.03 -18.26
N VAL A 104 5.12 23.99 -19.26
CA VAL A 104 3.82 23.32 -19.18
C VAL A 104 3.99 21.81 -19.00
N ALA A 105 5.04 21.22 -19.58
CA ALA A 105 5.34 19.79 -19.43
C ALA A 105 5.82 19.47 -18.03
N ALA A 106 6.71 20.29 -17.46
CA ALA A 106 7.21 20.11 -16.09
C ALA A 106 6.10 20.27 -15.04
N ALA A 107 5.21 21.26 -15.20
CA ALA A 107 4.06 21.42 -14.32
C ALA A 107 3.08 20.23 -14.41
N THR A 108 2.85 19.72 -15.62
CA THR A 108 2.01 18.53 -15.84
C THR A 108 2.63 17.29 -15.20
N ALA A 109 3.93 17.07 -15.42
CA ALA A 109 4.67 15.97 -14.81
C ALA A 109 4.61 16.03 -13.28
N TYR A 110 4.84 17.22 -12.70
CA TYR A 110 4.73 17.44 -11.26
C TYR A 110 3.35 17.04 -10.72
N GLN A 111 2.28 17.44 -11.39
CA GLN A 111 0.92 17.11 -10.96
C GLN A 111 0.67 15.60 -11.00
N VAL A 112 1.03 14.93 -12.09
CA VAL A 112 0.81 13.48 -12.23
C VAL A 112 1.67 12.69 -11.23
N ILE A 113 2.92 13.10 -11.00
CA ILE A 113 3.78 12.50 -9.97
C ILE A 113 3.15 12.70 -8.59
N SER A 114 2.67 13.91 -8.27
CA SER A 114 2.06 14.22 -6.98
C SER A 114 0.79 13.40 -6.73
N ASP A 115 -0.05 13.24 -7.74
CA ASP A 115 -1.26 12.43 -7.65
C ASP A 115 -0.93 10.93 -7.51
N CYS A 116 0.10 10.45 -8.21
CA CYS A 116 0.61 9.09 -8.04
C CYS A 116 1.11 8.86 -6.61
N VAL A 117 2.00 9.72 -6.08
CA VAL A 117 2.53 9.60 -4.72
C VAL A 117 1.42 9.68 -3.66
N ARG A 118 0.37 10.48 -3.88
CA ARG A 118 -0.80 10.51 -3.00
C ARG A 118 -1.51 9.15 -2.96
N ASN A 119 -1.70 8.50 -4.12
CA ASN A 119 -2.27 7.16 -4.19
C ASN A 119 -1.37 6.10 -3.54
N LEU A 120 -0.04 6.18 -3.74
CA LEU A 120 0.91 5.28 -3.06
C LEU A 120 0.83 5.44 -1.54
N THR A 121 0.78 6.68 -1.05
CA THR A 121 0.63 6.99 0.37
C THR A 121 -0.67 6.42 0.93
N ALA A 122 -1.78 6.61 0.22
CA ALA A 122 -3.08 6.08 0.63
C ALA A 122 -3.09 4.54 0.68
N PHE A 123 -2.44 3.89 -0.28
CA PHE A 123 -2.31 2.43 -0.29
C PHE A 123 -1.43 1.90 0.84
N LEU A 124 -0.30 2.55 1.15
CA LEU A 124 0.54 2.16 2.29
C LEU A 124 -0.22 2.26 3.62
N ARG A 125 -1.01 3.32 3.80
CA ARG A 125 -1.88 3.48 4.98
C ARG A 125 -2.97 2.43 5.05
N LEU A 126 -3.52 2.03 3.89
CA LEU A 126 -4.49 0.93 3.81
C LEU A 126 -3.85 -0.38 4.26
N CYS A 127 -2.64 -0.68 3.78
CA CYS A 127 -1.85 -1.85 4.19
C CYS A 127 -1.62 -1.87 5.70
N ALA A 128 -1.21 -0.73 6.29
CA ALA A 128 -1.01 -0.61 7.73
C ALA A 128 -2.32 -0.76 8.52
N THR A 129 -3.41 -0.12 8.08
CA THR A 129 -4.73 -0.18 8.73
C THR A 129 -5.25 -1.61 8.81
N TYR A 130 -5.05 -2.40 7.76
CA TYR A 130 -5.51 -3.78 7.67
C TYR A 130 -4.40 -4.80 7.97
N ASP A 131 -3.24 -4.39 8.48
CA ASP A 131 -2.16 -5.30 8.89
C ASP A 131 -1.69 -6.24 7.76
N VAL A 132 -1.70 -5.75 6.51
CA VAL A 132 -1.18 -6.45 5.30
C VAL A 132 0.01 -5.67 4.75
N HIS A 133 1.05 -5.54 5.56
CA HIS A 133 2.23 -4.73 5.27
C HIS A 133 2.98 -5.18 4.02
N GLU A 134 3.02 -6.50 3.77
CA GLU A 134 3.73 -7.12 2.66
C GLU A 134 3.13 -6.73 1.30
N ALA A 135 1.85 -6.36 1.23
CA ALA A 135 1.23 -5.83 0.02
C ALA A 135 1.83 -4.47 -0.40
N GLY A 136 2.47 -3.75 0.54
CA GLY A 136 3.10 -2.46 0.30
C GLY A 136 4.16 -2.49 -0.78
N ILE A 137 4.77 -3.64 -1.10
CA ILE A 137 5.75 -3.78 -2.19
C ILE A 137 5.18 -3.39 -3.57
N ALA A 138 3.85 -3.41 -3.74
CA ALA A 138 3.18 -3.02 -4.98
C ALA A 138 3.42 -1.55 -5.37
N ILE A 139 3.99 -0.72 -4.47
CA ILE A 139 4.34 0.66 -4.79
C ILE A 139 5.66 0.81 -5.57
N TYR A 140 6.53 -0.20 -5.59
CA TYR A 140 7.90 -0.02 -6.06
C TYR A 140 8.00 0.34 -7.53
N GLU A 141 7.23 -0.32 -8.38
CA GLU A 141 7.17 -0.01 -9.81
C GLU A 141 6.64 1.42 -10.08
N PRO A 142 5.45 1.83 -9.59
CA PRO A 142 4.99 3.20 -9.79
C PRO A 142 5.92 4.25 -9.16
N LEU A 143 6.51 3.97 -8.00
CA LEU A 143 7.47 4.87 -7.37
C LEU A 143 8.73 5.08 -8.22
N THR A 144 9.26 3.99 -8.78
CA THR A 144 10.41 4.03 -9.70
C THR A 144 10.08 4.92 -10.90
N MET A 145 8.88 4.76 -11.47
CA MET A 145 8.43 5.59 -12.59
C MET A 145 8.26 7.07 -12.19
N CYS A 146 7.76 7.37 -11.00
CA CYS A 146 7.72 8.73 -10.46
C CYS A 146 9.11 9.36 -10.37
N ILE A 147 10.10 8.61 -9.87
CA ILE A 147 11.50 9.06 -9.75
C ILE A 147 12.09 9.33 -11.13
N CYS A 148 11.92 8.41 -12.08
CA CYS A 148 12.38 8.59 -13.46
C CYS A 148 11.77 9.85 -14.11
N LEU A 149 10.47 10.07 -13.94
CA LEU A 149 9.81 11.27 -14.48
C LEU A 149 10.30 12.55 -13.79
N ALA A 150 10.48 12.53 -12.47
CA ALA A 150 11.02 13.68 -11.75
C ALA A 150 12.42 14.06 -12.28
N GLN A 151 13.28 13.07 -12.55
CA GLN A 151 14.60 13.29 -13.14
C GLN A 151 14.52 13.88 -14.55
N ILE A 152 13.66 13.33 -15.42
CA ILE A 152 13.50 13.79 -16.81
C ILE A 152 13.07 15.26 -16.87
N TYR A 153 12.17 15.67 -15.97
CA TYR A 153 11.62 17.04 -15.94
C TYR A 153 12.32 17.95 -14.92
N CYS A 154 13.47 17.53 -14.36
CA CYS A 154 14.24 18.29 -13.37
C CYS A 154 13.40 18.75 -12.15
N ILE A 155 12.45 17.91 -11.72
CA ILE A 155 11.62 18.15 -10.54
C ILE A 155 12.38 17.69 -9.30
N ASP A 156 12.49 18.58 -8.31
CA ASP A 156 13.05 18.23 -7.01
C ASP A 156 12.21 17.12 -6.34
N ILE A 157 12.84 15.96 -6.13
CA ILE A 157 12.20 14.76 -5.59
C ILE A 157 11.64 14.99 -4.18
N LYS A 158 12.23 15.89 -3.38
CA LYS A 158 11.73 16.23 -2.04
C LYS A 158 10.40 16.97 -2.07
N ARG A 159 10.08 17.64 -3.18
CA ARG A 159 8.78 18.31 -3.35
C ARG A 159 7.63 17.34 -3.61
N VAL A 160 7.93 16.16 -4.15
CA VAL A 160 6.93 15.15 -4.49
C VAL A 160 6.90 14.00 -3.48
N LEU A 161 8.05 13.51 -3.02
CA LEU A 161 8.18 12.51 -1.97
C LEU A 161 8.14 13.21 -0.60
N THR A 162 6.94 13.63 -0.22
CA THR A 162 6.71 14.39 1.03
C THR A 162 7.10 13.58 2.27
N ASP A 163 7.38 14.29 3.37
CA ASP A 163 7.59 13.67 4.69
C ASP A 163 6.48 12.67 5.06
N GLY A 164 5.23 12.99 4.75
CA GLY A 164 4.09 12.11 5.03
C GLY A 164 4.10 10.82 4.20
N PHE A 165 4.72 10.82 3.02
CA PHE A 165 4.96 9.61 2.23
C PHE A 165 6.08 8.78 2.86
N ILE A 166 7.21 9.41 3.21
CA ILE A 166 8.33 8.73 3.86
C ILE A 166 7.93 8.10 5.19
N ASP A 167 7.13 8.82 5.99
CA ASP A 167 6.61 8.33 7.25
C ASP A 167 5.69 7.10 7.04
N ALA A 168 4.85 7.10 5.99
CA ALA A 168 4.02 5.94 5.63
C ALA A 168 4.84 4.75 5.11
N VAL A 169 5.93 5.00 4.38
CA VAL A 169 6.87 3.96 3.96
C VAL A 169 7.53 3.32 5.18
N LEU A 170 8.03 4.12 6.12
CA LEU A 170 8.67 3.64 7.34
C LEU A 170 7.72 2.84 8.24
N GLU A 171 6.45 3.21 8.28
CA GLU A 171 5.43 2.49 9.05
C GLU A 171 5.05 1.15 8.41
N THR A 172 5.01 1.10 7.08
CA THR A 172 4.50 -0.09 6.36
C THR A 172 5.60 -1.04 5.90
N LEU A 173 6.78 -0.53 5.52
CA LEU A 173 7.87 -1.27 4.88
C LEU A 173 9.17 -1.06 5.67
N PRO A 174 9.34 -1.72 6.83
CA PRO A 174 10.53 -1.54 7.67
C PRO A 174 11.81 -2.03 7.00
N ASP A 175 11.71 -3.08 6.18
CA ASP A 175 12.79 -3.61 5.36
C ASP A 175 12.65 -3.09 3.94
N LEU A 176 13.26 -1.95 3.67
CA LEU A 176 13.31 -1.35 2.34
C LEU A 176 14.24 -2.18 1.44
N PRO A 177 13.80 -2.61 0.25
CA PRO A 177 14.69 -3.27 -0.68
C PRO A 177 15.75 -2.30 -1.17
N ASP A 178 16.96 -2.82 -1.35
CA ASP A 178 18.11 -2.09 -1.90
C ASP A 178 17.87 -1.54 -3.32
N GLU A 179 16.79 -1.98 -3.96
CA GLU A 179 16.42 -1.71 -5.34
C GLU A 179 15.95 -0.26 -5.60
N ILE A 180 15.63 0.53 -4.56
CA ILE A 180 15.29 1.97 -4.70
C ILE A 180 16.23 2.84 -3.85
N PRO A 181 17.45 3.12 -4.32
CA PRO A 181 18.47 3.88 -3.56
C PRO A 181 18.02 5.27 -3.12
N VAL A 182 17.20 5.95 -3.94
CA VAL A 182 16.67 7.28 -3.62
C VAL A 182 15.76 7.24 -2.38
N LEU A 183 14.95 6.19 -2.26
CA LEU A 183 14.07 6.02 -1.11
C LEU A 183 14.88 5.75 0.16
N LEU A 184 15.91 4.91 0.07
CA LEU A 184 16.84 4.65 1.17
C LEU A 184 17.52 5.93 1.67
N LEU A 185 18.01 6.78 0.76
CA LEU A 185 18.65 8.05 1.12
C LEU A 185 17.69 9.01 1.83
N LEU A 186 16.46 9.16 1.31
CA LEU A 186 15.45 10.03 1.92
C LEU A 186 15.01 9.52 3.30
N VAL A 187 14.91 8.21 3.46
CA VAL A 187 14.59 7.57 4.74
C VAL A 187 15.72 7.76 5.74
N GLN A 188 16.98 7.57 5.34
CA GLN A 188 18.15 7.80 6.20
C GLN A 188 18.22 9.26 6.67
N GLU A 189 18.01 10.23 5.77
CA GLU A 189 17.98 11.65 6.11
C GLU A 189 16.87 11.95 7.14
N ARG A 190 15.69 11.35 6.97
CA ARG A 190 14.54 11.50 7.89
C ARG A 190 14.83 10.91 9.27
N VAL A 191 15.41 9.72 9.34
CA VAL A 191 15.76 9.05 10.60
C VAL A 191 16.85 9.84 11.35
N ALA A 192 17.89 10.30 10.65
CA ALA A 192 18.94 11.14 11.23
C ALA A 192 18.36 12.46 11.78
N GLY A 193 17.43 13.09 11.05
CA GLY A 193 16.73 14.30 11.51
C GLY A 193 15.93 14.09 12.79
N ARG A 194 15.22 12.96 12.93
CA ARG A 194 14.45 12.63 14.15
C ARG A 194 15.36 12.44 15.36
N HIS A 195 16.53 11.81 15.20
CA HIS A 195 17.49 11.65 16.28
C HIS A 195 18.08 12.99 16.77
N LEU A 196 18.32 13.94 15.86
CA LEU A 196 18.82 15.27 16.22
C LEU A 196 17.79 16.12 16.98
N VAL A 197 16.50 15.94 16.71
CA VAL A 197 15.43 16.63 17.46
C VAL A 197 15.25 16.01 18.85
N SER A 198 15.30 14.69 18.96
CA SER A 198 15.17 13.98 20.25
C SER A 198 16.33 14.23 21.23
N MET A 199 17.49 14.72 20.76
CA MET A 199 18.62 15.10 21.63
C MET A 199 18.59 16.56 22.09
N ARG A 200 17.61 17.35 21.60
CA ARG A 200 17.44 18.77 21.95
C ARG A 200 16.29 19.02 22.93
N GLU A 201 15.53 17.99 23.29
CA GLU A 201 14.51 18.00 24.34
C GLU A 201 15.08 17.43 25.65
#